data_AF-A0A6M2DUZ1-F1
#
_entry.id   AF-A0A6M2DUZ1-F1
#
_cell.length_a   1.000
_cell.length_b   1.000
_cell.length_c   1.000
_cell.angle_alpha   90.00
_cell.angle_beta   90.00
_cell.angle_gamma   90.00
#
_symmetry.space_group_name_H-M   'P 1'
#
loop_
_entity.id
_entity.type
_entity.pdbx_description
1 polymer ?
#
loop_
_entity_poly.entity_id
_entity_poly.type
_entity_poly.pdbx_seq_one_letter_code
_entity_poly.pdbx_strand_id
1 'polypeptide(L)'
;MELRVLGAPWTLHSWTLSLSSAHEARSEGACTQLLRDFIQLLPDDKQQMQQLAQDSLPLLFAVFRAGKKESTMLLLADIFSTIYGKAPIPPIEEEPTNSGGASASRIDPSFVNNPELSDVVFRVEGRIFYGHKIVLVTASPRLRAMLSSKTSTSDGSAPTVQINDIRYSVFQLVMEYLYSGSGTCLTQATAPRDLLELMAAASFFQLGPLLRYTEARCSALLDAENIVAMYIHSKVYNALHLLQYCQGYLLQNM
;
A
#
# COMPACT_ATOMS: atom_id res chain seq x y z
N MET A 1 31.51 -24.18 -15.25
CA MET A 1 32.95 -23.86 -15.38
C MET A 1 33.07 -22.35 -15.18
N GLU A 2 33.81 -21.89 -14.18
CA GLU A 2 33.92 -20.44 -13.90
C GLU A 2 34.72 -19.74 -15.01
N LEU A 3 34.14 -18.71 -15.63
CA LEU A 3 34.80 -17.95 -16.71
C LEU A 3 36.13 -17.30 -16.27
N ARG A 4 36.31 -17.06 -14.96
CA ARG A 4 37.58 -16.57 -14.37
C ARG A 4 38.75 -17.51 -14.64
N VAL A 5 38.50 -18.82 -14.59
CA VAL A 5 39.54 -19.84 -14.81
C VAL A 5 40.03 -19.82 -16.26
N LEU A 6 39.27 -19.20 -17.16
CA LEU A 6 39.59 -19.06 -18.58
C LEU A 6 40.23 -17.70 -18.93
N GLY A 7 40.56 -16.86 -17.94
CA GLY A 7 41.25 -15.58 -18.16
C GLY A 7 40.34 -14.44 -18.68
N ALA A 8 39.02 -14.63 -18.66
CA ALA A 8 38.08 -13.57 -19.02
C ALA A 8 38.08 -12.44 -17.97
N PRO A 9 37.93 -11.16 -18.39
CA PRO A 9 37.85 -10.05 -17.45
C PRO A 9 36.62 -10.21 -16.56
N TRP A 10 36.80 -10.04 -15.24
CA TRP A 10 35.73 -10.20 -14.26
C TRP A 10 34.81 -8.98 -14.20
N THR A 11 33.98 -8.86 -15.22
CA THR A 11 32.95 -7.83 -15.36
C THR A 11 31.61 -8.32 -14.81
N LEU A 12 30.68 -7.39 -14.58
CA LEU A 12 29.29 -7.73 -14.25
C LEU A 12 28.67 -8.73 -15.24
N HIS A 13 28.89 -8.54 -16.55
CA HIS A 13 28.35 -9.45 -17.56
C HIS A 13 28.88 -10.89 -17.37
N SER A 14 30.19 -11.03 -17.15
CA SER A 14 30.80 -12.35 -16.90
C SER A 14 30.34 -12.97 -15.57
N TRP A 15 30.05 -12.14 -14.56
CA TRP A 15 29.47 -12.55 -13.30
C TRP A 15 28.03 -13.05 -13.48
N THR A 16 27.18 -12.30 -14.19
CA THR A 16 25.77 -12.66 -14.44
C THR A 16 25.66 -13.98 -15.19
N LEU A 17 26.48 -14.18 -16.24
CA LEU A 17 26.55 -15.44 -16.97
C LEU A 17 26.99 -16.61 -16.09
N SER A 18 28.00 -16.38 -15.24
CA SER A 18 28.50 -17.41 -14.32
C SER A 18 27.44 -17.78 -13.27
N LEU A 19 26.72 -16.79 -12.74
CA LEU A 19 25.63 -17.02 -11.77
C LEU A 19 24.45 -17.74 -12.43
N SER A 20 24.05 -17.36 -13.65
CA SER A 20 22.98 -18.05 -14.38
C SER A 20 23.33 -19.51 -14.61
N SER A 21 24.54 -19.80 -15.09
CA SER A 21 25.00 -21.17 -15.30
C SER A 21 25.05 -21.98 -14.00
N ALA A 22 25.53 -21.38 -12.90
CA ALA A 22 25.55 -22.02 -11.59
C ALA A 22 24.13 -22.32 -11.07
N HIS A 23 23.20 -21.39 -11.29
CA HIS A 23 21.79 -21.53 -10.91
C HIS A 23 21.08 -22.62 -11.71
N GLU A 24 21.25 -22.65 -13.03
CA GLU A 24 20.73 -23.70 -13.92
C GLU A 24 21.27 -25.08 -13.55
N ALA A 25 22.55 -25.16 -13.21
CA ALA A 25 23.20 -26.37 -12.71
C ALA A 25 22.80 -26.74 -11.28
N ARG A 26 21.98 -25.92 -10.60
CA ARG A 26 21.57 -26.07 -9.19
C ARG A 26 22.75 -26.23 -8.23
N SER A 27 23.88 -25.60 -8.55
CA SER A 27 25.09 -25.66 -7.74
C SER A 27 25.07 -24.57 -6.67
N GLU A 28 24.48 -24.88 -5.51
CA GLU A 28 24.33 -23.90 -4.42
C GLU A 28 25.67 -23.35 -3.89
N GLY A 29 26.72 -24.18 -3.87
CA GLY A 29 28.06 -23.76 -3.46
C GLY A 29 28.65 -22.70 -4.39
N ALA A 30 28.52 -22.91 -5.70
CA ALA A 30 28.98 -21.95 -6.70
C ALA A 30 28.16 -20.65 -6.65
N CYS A 31 26.82 -20.74 -6.52
CA CYS A 31 25.97 -19.56 -6.34
C CYS A 31 26.40 -18.74 -5.12
N THR A 32 26.63 -19.39 -3.97
CA THR A 32 27.05 -18.71 -2.74
C THR A 32 28.37 -17.97 -2.92
N GLN A 33 29.35 -18.63 -3.56
CA GLN A 33 30.65 -18.01 -3.80
C GLN A 33 30.55 -16.81 -4.75
N LEU A 34 29.81 -16.96 -5.85
CA LEU A 34 29.60 -15.88 -6.81
C LEU A 34 28.87 -14.68 -6.19
N LEU A 35 27.87 -14.93 -5.34
CA LEU A 35 27.18 -13.86 -4.62
C LEU A 35 28.10 -13.10 -3.66
N ARG A 36 29.08 -13.77 -3.01
CA ARG A 36 30.03 -13.08 -2.11
C ARG A 36 30.92 -12.10 -2.88
N ASP A 37 31.28 -12.50 -4.09
CA ASP A 37 32.13 -11.70 -4.95
C ASP A 37 31.36 -10.52 -5.59
N PHE A 38 30.02 -10.52 -5.54
CA PHE A 38 29.19 -9.46 -6.11
C PHE A 38 29.45 -8.10 -5.47
N ILE A 39 29.72 -8.05 -4.16
CA ILE A 39 29.99 -6.78 -3.45
C ILE A 39 31.20 -6.06 -4.05
N GLN A 40 32.20 -6.79 -4.53
CA GLN A 40 33.39 -6.21 -5.16
C GLN A 40 33.11 -5.65 -6.57
N LEU A 41 31.97 -6.01 -7.17
CA LEU A 41 31.55 -5.57 -8.49
C LEU A 41 30.55 -4.41 -8.44
N LEU A 42 30.16 -3.98 -7.24
CA LEU A 42 29.23 -2.87 -7.07
C LEU A 42 29.92 -1.57 -7.53
N PRO A 43 29.37 -0.87 -8.53
CA PRO A 43 29.91 0.41 -8.96
C PRO A 43 29.60 1.51 -7.94
N ASP A 44 30.51 2.48 -7.80
CA ASP A 44 30.29 3.65 -6.93
C ASP A 44 29.33 4.68 -7.57
N ASP A 45 29.16 4.64 -8.89
CA ASP A 45 28.32 5.56 -9.64
C ASP A 45 26.84 5.15 -9.63
N LYS A 46 25.94 6.12 -9.35
CA LYS A 46 24.50 5.88 -9.25
C LYS A 46 23.87 5.40 -10.57
N GLN A 47 24.31 5.91 -11.72
CA GLN A 47 23.75 5.50 -13.01
C GLN A 47 24.17 4.07 -13.35
N GLN A 48 25.43 3.72 -13.07
CA GLN A 48 25.91 2.36 -13.22
C GLN A 48 25.24 1.38 -12.24
N MET A 49 24.97 1.81 -11.00
CA MET A 49 24.21 1.01 -10.03
C MET A 49 22.78 0.75 -10.52
N GLN A 50 22.14 1.74 -11.13
CA GLN A 50 20.79 1.60 -11.68
C GLN A 50 20.76 0.63 -12.89
N GLN A 51 21.76 0.71 -13.77
CA GLN A 51 21.90 -0.22 -14.88
C GLN A 51 22.19 -1.65 -14.39
N LEU A 52 23.10 -1.79 -13.43
CA LEU A 52 23.39 -3.04 -12.73
C LEU A 52 22.11 -3.65 -12.17
N ALA A 53 21.30 -2.85 -11.48
CA ALA A 53 20.04 -3.29 -10.89
C ALA A 53 19.09 -3.84 -11.97
N GLN A 54 18.93 -3.15 -13.10
CA GLN A 54 18.07 -3.62 -14.19
C GLN A 54 18.51 -4.97 -14.76
N ASP A 55 19.83 -5.14 -14.96
CA ASP A 55 20.37 -6.33 -15.64
C ASP A 55 20.49 -7.55 -14.72
N SER A 56 20.72 -7.34 -13.42
CA SER A 56 21.01 -8.42 -12.46
C SER A 56 19.85 -8.80 -11.54
N LEU A 57 18.93 -7.87 -11.21
CA LEU A 57 17.84 -8.14 -10.27
C LEU A 57 16.95 -9.32 -10.67
N PRO A 58 16.54 -9.50 -11.95
CA PRO A 58 15.70 -10.63 -12.33
C PRO A 58 16.33 -11.99 -11.99
N LEU A 59 17.65 -12.13 -12.23
CA LEU A 59 18.40 -13.34 -11.90
C LEU A 59 18.56 -13.50 -10.38
N LEU A 60 18.91 -12.42 -9.67
CA LEU A 60 19.04 -12.43 -8.21
C LEU A 60 17.74 -12.86 -7.53
N PHE A 61 16.58 -12.36 -7.98
CA PHE A 61 15.27 -12.78 -7.48
C PHE A 61 14.92 -14.23 -7.86
N ALA A 62 15.33 -14.71 -9.03
CA ALA A 62 15.15 -16.11 -9.42
C ALA A 62 15.95 -17.04 -8.49
N VAL A 63 17.20 -16.70 -8.20
CA VAL A 63 18.05 -17.43 -7.25
C VAL A 63 17.47 -17.36 -5.84
N PHE A 64 17.00 -16.20 -5.39
CA PHE A 64 16.36 -16.02 -4.08
C PHE A 64 15.12 -16.90 -3.92
N ARG A 65 14.24 -16.91 -4.93
CA ARG A 65 13.01 -17.71 -4.92
C ARG A 65 13.27 -19.21 -4.88
N ALA A 66 14.33 -19.67 -5.55
CA ALA A 66 14.71 -21.09 -5.57
C ALA A 66 15.57 -21.50 -4.36
N GLY A 67 16.10 -20.53 -3.61
CA GLY A 67 17.03 -20.74 -2.52
C GLY A 67 16.42 -21.54 -1.38
N LYS A 68 17.16 -22.54 -0.90
CA LYS A 68 16.81 -23.32 0.31
C LYS A 68 17.76 -23.04 1.47
N LYS A 69 18.97 -22.59 1.16
CA LYS A 69 20.04 -22.38 2.11
C LYS A 69 20.00 -20.97 2.70
N GLU A 70 19.88 -20.89 4.01
CA GLU A 70 19.81 -19.64 4.77
C GLU A 70 20.98 -18.70 4.46
N SER A 71 22.21 -19.20 4.42
CA SER A 71 23.39 -18.39 4.10
C SER A 71 23.32 -17.69 2.74
N THR A 72 22.69 -18.34 1.76
CA THR A 72 22.53 -17.79 0.40
C THR A 72 21.43 -16.73 0.39
N MET A 73 20.34 -16.96 1.14
CA MET A 73 19.24 -16.02 1.28
C MET A 73 19.69 -14.74 2.01
N LEU A 74 20.46 -14.86 3.08
CA LEU A 74 21.01 -13.71 3.82
C LEU A 74 21.95 -12.87 2.94
N LEU A 75 22.81 -13.53 2.17
CA LEU A 75 23.69 -12.81 1.26
C LEU A 75 22.93 -12.08 0.14
N LEU A 76 21.83 -12.67 -0.35
CA LEU A 76 20.95 -12.00 -1.30
C LEU A 76 20.22 -10.82 -0.65
N ALA A 77 19.76 -10.95 0.60
CA ALA A 77 19.17 -9.86 1.37
C ALA A 77 20.14 -8.68 1.54
N ASP A 78 21.41 -8.95 1.85
CA ASP A 78 22.47 -7.94 1.92
C ASP A 78 22.68 -7.24 0.57
N ILE A 79 22.71 -8.02 -0.52
CA ILE A 79 22.87 -7.50 -1.88
C ILE A 79 21.69 -6.59 -2.25
N PHE A 80 20.46 -7.04 -2.04
CA PHE A 80 19.26 -6.27 -2.34
C PHE A 80 19.21 -4.96 -1.52
N SER A 81 19.54 -5.03 -0.24
CA SER A 81 19.61 -3.86 0.64
C SER A 81 20.69 -2.87 0.19
N THR A 82 21.82 -3.38 -0.29
CA THR A 82 22.91 -2.55 -0.81
C THR A 82 22.54 -1.88 -2.14
N ILE A 83 21.91 -2.61 -3.07
CA ILE A 83 21.45 -2.07 -4.35
C ILE A 83 20.34 -1.02 -4.14
N TYR A 84 19.40 -1.28 -3.22
CA TYR A 84 18.34 -0.33 -2.92
C TYR A 84 18.88 0.94 -2.25
N GLY A 85 19.86 0.77 -1.34
CA GLY A 85 20.58 1.85 -0.69
C GLY A 85 19.91 2.39 0.56
N LYS A 86 20.63 3.31 1.23
CA LYS A 86 20.26 3.86 2.55
C LYS A 86 19.52 5.21 2.50
N ALA A 87 19.14 5.67 1.31
CA ALA A 87 18.37 6.91 1.19
C ALA A 87 16.99 6.72 1.84
N PRO A 88 16.43 7.73 2.53
CA PRO A 88 15.10 7.59 3.12
C PRO A 88 14.06 7.25 2.04
N ILE A 89 13.15 6.33 2.35
CA ILE A 89 12.03 5.99 1.47
C ILE A 89 11.18 7.25 1.30
N PRO A 90 10.81 7.64 0.07
CA PRO A 90 9.97 8.81 -0.17
C PRO A 90 8.70 8.74 0.69
N PRO A 91 8.38 9.79 1.46
CA PRO A 91 7.15 9.82 2.25
C PRO A 91 5.94 9.85 1.33
N ILE A 92 4.83 9.30 1.80
CA ILE A 92 3.56 9.35 1.08
C ILE A 92 2.98 10.75 1.26
N GLU A 93 2.94 11.52 0.17
CA GLU A 93 2.33 12.85 0.18
C GLU A 93 0.81 12.74 0.34
N GLU A 94 0.29 13.38 1.38
CA GLU A 94 -1.15 13.62 1.50
C GLU A 94 -1.54 14.65 0.45
N GLU A 95 -2.60 14.37 -0.34
CA GLU A 95 -3.13 15.40 -1.22
C GLU A 95 -3.55 16.60 -0.37
N PRO A 96 -3.13 17.83 -0.73
CA PRO A 96 -3.58 19.00 0.00
C PRO A 96 -5.09 19.00 -0.04
N THR A 97 -5.73 19.09 1.13
CA THR A 97 -7.20 19.15 1.31
C THR A 97 -7.86 20.29 0.53
N ASN A 98 -7.07 21.14 -0.13
CA ASN A 98 -7.46 22.34 -0.85
C ASN A 98 -7.09 22.33 -2.35
N SER A 99 -6.49 21.28 -2.91
CA SER A 99 -6.09 21.26 -4.33
C SER A 99 -6.64 20.05 -5.08
N GLY A 100 -7.76 20.23 -5.78
CA GLY A 100 -8.11 19.28 -6.85
C GLY A 100 -9.58 19.03 -7.18
N GLY A 101 -10.49 20.00 -7.01
CA GLY A 101 -11.81 19.91 -7.63
C GLY A 101 -12.85 20.77 -6.92
N ALA A 102 -13.52 21.65 -7.65
CA ALA A 102 -14.71 22.33 -7.18
C ALA A 102 -15.81 21.29 -6.85
N SER A 103 -15.82 20.72 -5.64
CA SER A 103 -16.95 19.92 -5.07
C SER A 103 -16.66 19.18 -3.75
N ALA A 104 -15.67 19.57 -2.92
CA ALA A 104 -15.72 19.12 -1.53
C ALA A 104 -16.89 19.86 -0.85
N SER A 105 -18.05 19.20 -0.76
CA SER A 105 -19.22 19.74 -0.08
C SER A 105 -18.88 19.92 1.40
N ARG A 106 -18.46 21.13 1.79
CA ARG A 106 -18.25 21.51 3.19
C ARG A 106 -19.61 21.72 3.83
N ILE A 107 -20.22 20.62 4.27
CA ILE A 107 -21.48 20.64 4.98
C ILE A 107 -21.16 20.73 6.46
N ASP A 108 -22.00 21.46 7.19
CA ASP A 108 -21.85 21.58 8.63
C ASP A 108 -21.79 20.18 9.28
N PRO A 109 -20.77 19.88 10.11
CA PRO A 109 -20.64 18.59 10.79
C PRO A 109 -21.89 18.18 11.59
N SER A 110 -22.75 19.12 12.00
CA SER A 110 -24.03 18.86 12.66
C SER A 110 -25.03 18.06 11.81
N PHE A 111 -24.82 17.96 10.49
CA PHE A 111 -25.64 17.10 9.61
C PHE A 111 -25.17 15.64 9.56
N VAL A 112 -24.02 15.30 10.17
CA VAL A 112 -23.58 13.91 10.28
C VAL A 112 -24.52 13.15 11.23
N ASN A 113 -25.07 12.03 10.75
CA ASN A 113 -26.03 11.21 11.50
C ASN A 113 -27.26 11.99 12.02
N ASN A 114 -27.69 13.01 11.26
CA ASN A 114 -28.84 13.83 11.61
C ASN A 114 -30.08 13.40 10.81
N PRO A 115 -31.24 13.14 11.46
CA PRO A 115 -32.48 12.77 10.76
C PRO A 115 -33.10 13.93 9.97
N GLU A 116 -32.79 15.19 10.30
CA GLU A 116 -33.31 16.36 9.60
C GLU A 116 -32.82 16.35 8.14
N LEU A 117 -33.76 16.44 7.18
CA LEU A 117 -33.51 16.33 5.73
C LEU A 117 -32.89 15.02 5.25
N SER A 118 -32.77 14.01 6.11
CA SER A 118 -32.26 12.70 5.73
C SER A 118 -33.21 11.99 4.77
N ASP A 119 -32.67 11.54 3.66
CA ASP A 119 -33.37 10.84 2.57
C ASP A 119 -32.84 9.42 2.35
N VAL A 120 -31.94 8.95 3.22
CA VAL A 120 -31.43 7.58 3.29
C VAL A 120 -31.06 7.21 4.72
N VAL A 121 -31.36 5.97 5.11
CA VAL A 121 -30.94 5.39 6.38
C VAL A 121 -29.96 4.25 6.13
N PHE A 122 -28.90 4.17 6.92
CA PHE A 122 -28.01 3.02 6.96
C PHE A 122 -28.26 2.22 8.24
N ARG A 123 -28.13 0.89 8.13
CA ARG A 123 -28.08 0.00 9.29
C ARG A 123 -26.69 -0.60 9.38
N VAL A 124 -25.95 -0.21 10.41
CA VAL A 124 -24.56 -0.60 10.66
C VAL A 124 -24.49 -1.24 12.04
N GLU A 125 -24.06 -2.51 12.12
CA GLU A 125 -24.07 -3.28 13.38
C GLU A 125 -25.44 -3.24 14.09
N GLY A 126 -26.53 -3.26 13.32
CA GLY A 126 -27.90 -3.19 13.82
C GLY A 126 -28.38 -1.79 14.23
N ARG A 127 -27.49 -0.80 14.31
CA ARG A 127 -27.79 0.59 14.65
C ARG A 127 -28.18 1.41 13.41
N ILE A 128 -29.05 2.40 13.62
CA ILE A 128 -29.48 3.34 12.59
C ILE A 128 -28.44 4.45 12.45
N PHE A 129 -28.13 4.81 11.21
CA PHE A 129 -27.32 5.96 10.86
C PHE A 129 -28.00 6.77 9.76
N TYR A 130 -28.30 8.04 10.01
CA TYR A 130 -28.98 8.92 9.04
C TYR A 130 -27.99 9.54 8.05
N GLY A 131 -28.37 9.61 6.77
CA GLY A 131 -27.55 10.21 5.73
C GLY A 131 -28.34 11.02 4.70
N HIS A 132 -27.59 11.73 3.86
CA HIS A 132 -28.12 12.62 2.84
C HIS A 132 -27.55 12.20 1.49
N LYS A 133 -28.38 11.65 0.59
CA LYS A 133 -27.95 11.06 -0.68
C LYS A 133 -27.13 12.05 -1.49
N ILE A 134 -27.55 13.31 -1.59
CA ILE A 134 -26.85 14.31 -2.41
C ILE A 134 -25.38 14.50 -2.00
N VAL A 135 -25.08 14.40 -0.71
CA VAL A 135 -23.72 14.48 -0.17
C VAL A 135 -22.93 13.25 -0.57
N LEU A 136 -23.51 12.07 -0.30
CA LEU A 136 -22.86 10.78 -0.47
C LEU A 136 -22.61 10.42 -1.93
N VAL A 137 -23.58 10.66 -2.81
CA VAL A 137 -23.46 10.33 -4.24
C VAL A 137 -22.52 11.27 -4.98
N THR A 138 -22.32 12.49 -4.48
CA THR A 138 -21.37 13.45 -5.06
C THR A 138 -19.94 13.06 -4.69
N ALA A 139 -19.71 12.64 -3.44
CA ALA A 139 -18.38 12.36 -2.92
C ALA A 139 -17.88 10.92 -3.14
N SER A 140 -18.77 9.93 -3.31
CA SER A 140 -18.39 8.52 -3.45
C SER A 140 -19.05 7.87 -4.66
N PRO A 141 -18.27 7.37 -5.65
CA PRO A 141 -18.80 6.61 -6.78
C PRO A 141 -19.49 5.31 -6.33
N ARG A 142 -18.95 4.63 -5.30
CA ARG A 142 -19.57 3.43 -4.72
C ARG A 142 -20.93 3.73 -4.10
N LEU A 143 -21.03 4.78 -3.27
CA LEU A 143 -22.31 5.15 -2.66
C LEU A 143 -23.30 5.63 -3.72
N ARG A 144 -22.86 6.35 -4.75
CA ARG A 144 -23.69 6.66 -5.93
C ARG A 144 -24.29 5.41 -6.55
N ALA A 145 -23.49 4.39 -6.80
CA ALA A 145 -23.96 3.12 -7.35
C ALA A 145 -24.88 2.35 -6.38
N MET A 146 -24.59 2.37 -5.08
CA MET A 146 -25.42 1.73 -4.05
C MET A 146 -26.80 2.39 -3.90
N LEU A 147 -26.88 3.71 -4.10
CA LEU A 147 -28.07 4.51 -3.84
C LEU A 147 -28.92 4.80 -5.08
N SER A 148 -28.36 4.68 -6.30
CA SER A 148 -29.06 4.98 -7.56
C SER A 148 -30.32 4.14 -7.80
N SER A 149 -30.35 2.90 -7.28
CA SER A 149 -31.48 1.97 -7.42
C SER A 149 -32.44 1.98 -6.23
N LYS A 150 -32.19 2.82 -5.22
CA LYS A 150 -32.93 2.86 -3.96
C LYS A 150 -33.87 4.06 -3.95
N THR A 151 -35.08 3.86 -4.43
CA THR A 151 -36.19 4.82 -4.27
C THR A 151 -36.80 4.72 -2.88
N SER A 152 -37.59 5.72 -2.49
CA SER A 152 -38.47 5.62 -1.32
C SER A 152 -39.31 4.34 -1.42
N THR A 153 -39.52 3.69 -0.28
CA THR A 153 -40.40 2.53 -0.16
C THR A 153 -41.85 2.96 -0.37
N SER A 154 -42.73 2.00 -0.64
CA SER A 154 -44.16 2.26 -0.95
C SER A 154 -44.91 2.97 0.18
N ASP A 155 -44.38 2.94 1.41
CA ASP A 155 -44.89 3.63 2.59
C ASP A 155 -44.35 5.06 2.77
N GLY A 156 -43.55 5.55 1.81
CA GLY A 156 -42.95 6.88 1.85
C GLY A 156 -41.71 7.00 2.77
N SER A 157 -41.27 5.91 3.39
CA SER A 157 -40.09 5.94 4.26
C SER A 157 -38.77 5.96 3.46
N ALA A 158 -37.72 6.48 4.11
CA ALA A 158 -36.39 6.54 3.51
C ALA A 158 -35.84 5.10 3.32
N PRO A 159 -35.22 4.79 2.17
CA PRO A 159 -34.67 3.47 1.94
C PRO A 159 -33.59 3.16 2.98
N THR A 160 -33.64 1.94 3.52
CA THR A 160 -32.63 1.44 4.45
C THR A 160 -31.56 0.63 3.71
N VAL A 161 -30.30 0.98 3.89
CA VAL A 161 -29.13 0.31 3.33
C VAL A 161 -28.37 -0.42 4.43
N GLN A 162 -28.20 -1.73 4.27
CA GLN A 162 -27.47 -2.54 5.23
C GLN A 162 -25.95 -2.46 4.97
N ILE A 163 -25.17 -2.21 6.02
CA ILE A 163 -23.70 -2.26 6.03
C ILE A 163 -23.28 -3.37 6.99
N ASN A 164 -22.62 -4.42 6.47
CA ASN A 164 -22.31 -5.62 7.26
C ASN A 164 -20.85 -5.69 7.71
N ASP A 165 -19.90 -5.29 6.86
CA ASP A 165 -18.46 -5.56 7.07
C ASP A 165 -17.68 -4.32 7.55
N ILE A 166 -18.37 -3.36 8.17
CA ILE A 166 -17.76 -2.13 8.68
C ILE A 166 -18.32 -1.84 10.06
N ARG A 167 -17.45 -1.65 11.05
CA ARG A 167 -17.86 -1.26 12.41
C ARG A 167 -18.55 0.10 12.40
N TYR A 168 -19.49 0.31 13.31
CA TYR A 168 -20.23 1.57 13.43
C TYR A 168 -19.29 2.78 13.59
N SER A 169 -18.26 2.66 14.45
CA SER A 169 -17.29 3.74 14.68
C SER A 169 -16.49 4.11 13.42
N VAL A 170 -16.12 3.11 12.61
CA VAL A 170 -15.38 3.33 11.35
C VAL A 170 -16.30 3.95 10.30
N PHE A 171 -17.55 3.48 10.20
CA PHE A 171 -18.54 4.09 9.32
C PHE A 171 -18.81 5.55 9.70
N GLN A 172 -18.86 5.87 11.00
CA GLN A 172 -18.99 7.24 11.48
C GLN A 172 -17.81 8.11 11.00
N LEU A 173 -16.56 7.65 11.12
CA LEU A 173 -15.39 8.36 10.61
C LEU A 173 -15.46 8.63 9.09
N VAL A 174 -15.91 7.63 8.32
CA VAL A 174 -16.14 7.80 6.87
C VAL A 174 -17.18 8.89 6.61
N MET A 175 -18.28 8.90 7.35
CA MET A 175 -19.33 9.91 7.20
C MET A 175 -18.86 11.30 7.62
N GLU A 176 -18.12 11.43 8.72
CA GLU A 176 -17.50 12.69 9.14
C GLU A 176 -16.56 13.24 8.05
N TYR A 177 -15.75 12.37 7.43
CA TYR A 177 -14.91 12.73 6.29
C TYR A 177 -15.73 13.23 5.09
N LEU A 178 -16.80 12.52 4.72
CA LEU A 178 -17.64 12.86 3.56
C LEU A 178 -18.37 14.20 3.72
N TYR A 179 -18.76 14.58 4.94
CA TYR A 179 -19.47 15.84 5.21
C TYR A 179 -18.53 17.02 5.42
N SER A 180 -17.40 16.80 6.08
CA SER A 180 -16.43 17.87 6.34
C SER A 180 -15.59 18.22 5.10
N GLY A 181 -15.46 17.29 4.16
CA GLY A 181 -14.66 17.46 2.94
C GLY A 181 -13.16 17.64 3.21
N SER A 182 -12.70 17.35 4.43
CA SER A 182 -11.31 17.51 4.87
C SER A 182 -10.93 16.43 5.88
N GLY A 183 -9.72 15.91 5.77
CA GLY A 183 -9.14 14.95 6.73
C GLY A 183 -8.86 15.54 8.12
N THR A 184 -9.09 16.85 8.34
CA THR A 184 -8.90 17.51 9.63
C THR A 184 -9.74 16.94 10.77
N CYS A 185 -10.88 16.30 10.48
CA CYS A 185 -11.65 15.57 11.50
C CYS A 185 -10.99 14.24 11.92
N LEU A 186 -10.12 13.68 11.07
CA LEU A 186 -9.49 12.36 11.27
C LEU A 186 -8.17 12.44 12.04
N THR A 187 -7.53 13.62 12.06
CA THR A 187 -6.18 13.82 12.64
C THR A 187 -6.12 13.72 14.17
N GLN A 188 -7.26 13.79 14.87
CA GLN A 188 -7.30 13.76 16.33
C GLN A 188 -7.77 12.41 16.93
N ALA A 189 -8.28 11.46 16.14
CA ALA A 189 -9.17 10.42 16.71
C ALA A 189 -9.03 8.99 16.16
N THR A 190 -7.94 8.61 15.49
CA THR A 190 -7.78 7.22 15.02
C THR A 190 -6.72 6.46 15.80
N ALA A 191 -7.16 5.51 16.62
CA ALA A 191 -6.24 4.49 17.14
C ALA A 191 -5.65 3.69 15.97
N PRO A 192 -4.43 3.12 16.10
CA PRO A 192 -3.80 2.36 15.01
C PRO A 192 -4.68 1.23 14.44
N ARG A 193 -5.50 0.61 15.30
CA ARG A 193 -6.47 -0.42 14.90
C ARG A 193 -7.58 0.12 13.99
N ASP A 194 -8.11 1.30 14.31
CA ASP A 194 -9.18 1.92 13.52
C ASP A 194 -8.66 2.37 12.15
N LEU A 195 -7.36 2.65 12.03
CA LEU A 195 -6.73 3.12 10.80
C LEU A 195 -6.77 2.07 9.67
N LEU A 196 -6.46 0.81 9.97
CA LEU A 196 -6.51 -0.27 8.97
C LEU A 196 -7.95 -0.58 8.52
N GLU A 197 -8.89 -0.53 9.46
CA GLU A 197 -10.30 -0.70 9.12
C GLU A 197 -10.85 0.50 8.33
N LEU A 198 -10.39 1.72 8.64
CA LEU A 198 -10.69 2.92 7.86
C LEU A 198 -10.09 2.83 6.44
N MET A 199 -8.89 2.28 6.28
CA MET A 199 -8.30 2.01 4.96
C MET A 199 -9.17 1.05 4.15
N ALA A 200 -9.64 -0.04 4.79
CA ALA A 200 -10.56 -0.99 4.17
C ALA A 200 -11.85 -0.30 3.72
N ALA A 201 -12.45 0.52 4.58
CA ALA A 201 -13.66 1.27 4.28
C ALA A 201 -13.44 2.31 3.16
N ALA A 202 -12.31 3.02 3.17
CA ALA A 202 -11.94 3.99 2.15
C ALA A 202 -11.81 3.33 0.77
N SER A 203 -11.16 2.16 0.70
CA SER A 203 -11.08 1.36 -0.51
C SER A 203 -12.47 0.88 -0.96
N PHE A 204 -13.27 0.33 -0.05
CA PHE A 204 -14.62 -0.17 -0.33
C PHE A 204 -15.55 0.93 -0.90
N PHE A 205 -15.55 2.11 -0.27
CA PHE A 205 -16.34 3.26 -0.72
C PHE A 205 -15.69 4.07 -1.85
N GLN A 206 -14.53 3.64 -2.34
CA GLN A 206 -13.78 4.29 -3.43
C GLN A 206 -13.43 5.75 -3.14
N LEU A 207 -12.97 6.01 -1.91
CA LEU A 207 -12.57 7.31 -1.41
C LEU A 207 -11.05 7.48 -1.54
N GLY A 208 -10.59 7.82 -2.75
CA GLY A 208 -9.16 7.92 -3.09
C GLY A 208 -8.33 8.79 -2.13
N PRO A 209 -8.75 10.04 -1.82
CA PRO A 209 -7.98 10.88 -0.91
C PRO A 209 -8.00 10.39 0.54
N LEU A 210 -9.11 9.80 1.00
CA LEU A 210 -9.15 9.14 2.31
C LEU A 210 -8.23 7.92 2.37
N LEU A 211 -8.18 7.13 1.30
CA LEU A 211 -7.26 6.01 1.18
C LEU A 211 -5.81 6.52 1.26
N ARG A 212 -5.46 7.57 0.50
CA ARG A 212 -4.15 8.25 0.54
C ARG A 212 -3.76 8.70 1.95
N TYR A 213 -4.71 9.30 2.67
CA TYR A 213 -4.53 9.68 4.06
C TYR A 213 -4.21 8.46 4.94
N THR A 214 -4.98 7.37 4.83
CA THR A 214 -4.70 6.17 5.62
C THR A 214 -3.35 5.52 5.27
N GLU A 215 -2.94 5.60 4.00
CA GLU A 215 -1.62 5.14 3.55
C GLU A 215 -0.49 5.93 4.21
N ALA A 216 -0.58 7.27 4.20
CA ALA A 216 0.42 8.14 4.82
C ALA A 216 0.54 7.88 6.33
N ARG A 217 -0.59 7.80 7.04
CA ARG A 217 -0.61 7.50 8.48
C ARG A 217 -0.06 6.11 8.80
N CYS A 218 -0.37 5.09 7.99
CA CYS A 218 0.19 3.75 8.18
C CYS A 218 1.70 3.74 7.96
N SER A 219 2.20 4.45 6.95
CA SER A 219 3.65 4.52 6.68
C SER A 219 4.44 5.13 7.85
N ALA A 220 3.85 6.09 8.57
CA ALA A 220 4.46 6.72 9.75
C ALA A 220 4.48 5.83 11.01
N LEU A 221 3.62 4.80 11.06
CA LEU A 221 3.53 3.83 12.16
C LEU A 221 4.27 2.53 11.85
N LEU A 222 4.91 2.44 10.69
CA LEU A 222 5.47 1.20 10.17
C LEU A 222 6.79 0.86 10.88
N ASP A 223 6.93 -0.41 11.27
CA ASP A 223 8.12 -0.96 11.93
C ASP A 223 8.38 -2.42 11.51
N ALA A 224 9.46 -3.01 12.03
CA ALA A 224 9.85 -4.39 11.71
C ALA A 224 8.86 -5.45 12.22
N GLU A 225 8.05 -5.13 13.24
CA GLU A 225 7.06 -6.06 13.81
C GLU A 225 5.78 -6.07 12.97
N ASN A 226 5.40 -4.92 12.41
CA ASN A 226 4.12 -4.72 11.74
C ASN A 226 4.18 -4.68 10.20
N ILE A 227 5.37 -4.58 9.59
CA ILE A 227 5.57 -4.47 8.14
C ILE A 227 4.84 -5.54 7.32
N VAL A 228 4.86 -6.81 7.77
CA VAL A 228 4.22 -7.92 7.04
C VAL A 228 2.71 -7.72 6.99
N ALA A 229 2.09 -7.33 8.11
CA ALA A 229 0.67 -7.04 8.17
C ALA A 229 0.32 -5.84 7.29
N MET A 230 1.08 -4.74 7.38
CA MET A 230 0.88 -3.54 6.57
C MET A 230 0.96 -3.84 5.06
N TYR A 231 1.94 -4.65 4.64
CA TYR A 231 2.11 -5.07 3.25
C TYR A 231 0.95 -5.93 2.73
N ILE A 232 0.41 -6.83 3.57
CA ILE A 232 -0.76 -7.64 3.20
C ILE A 232 -1.98 -6.74 3.06
N HIS A 233 -2.25 -5.86 4.02
CA HIS A 233 -3.37 -4.93 3.97
C HIS A 233 -3.29 -3.99 2.75
N SER A 234 -2.10 -3.46 2.45
CA SER A 234 -1.92 -2.58 1.31
C SER A 234 -2.25 -3.27 -0.02
N LYS A 235 -1.92 -4.56 -0.16
CA LYS A 235 -2.34 -5.37 -1.32
C LYS A 235 -3.84 -5.60 -1.36
N VAL A 236 -4.43 -6.05 -0.25
CA VAL A 236 -5.85 -6.41 -0.18
C VAL A 236 -6.74 -5.21 -0.51
N TYR A 237 -6.38 -4.02 -0.04
CA TYR A 237 -7.18 -2.80 -0.21
C TYR A 237 -6.72 -1.92 -1.37
N ASN A 238 -5.79 -2.40 -2.20
CA ASN A 238 -5.23 -1.65 -3.33
C ASN A 238 -4.66 -0.27 -2.92
N ALA A 239 -4.06 -0.21 -1.73
CA ALA A 239 -3.32 0.93 -1.23
C ALA A 239 -1.90 0.92 -1.83
N LEU A 240 -1.82 1.43 -3.07
CA LEU A 240 -0.63 1.34 -3.92
C LEU A 240 0.59 2.08 -3.36
N HIS A 241 0.40 3.21 -2.67
CA HIS A 241 1.50 4.03 -2.16
C HIS A 241 2.04 3.43 -0.87
N LEU A 242 1.16 2.92 0.00
CA LEU A 242 1.61 2.15 1.16
C LEU A 242 2.30 0.85 0.71
N LEU A 243 1.81 0.19 -0.34
CA LEU A 243 2.44 -0.99 -0.90
C LEU A 243 3.87 -0.70 -1.37
N GLN A 244 4.08 0.39 -2.11
CA GLN A 244 5.40 0.83 -2.54
C GLN A 244 6.30 1.19 -1.35
N TYR A 245 5.75 1.88 -0.34
CA TYR A 245 6.49 2.22 0.87
C TYR A 245 6.93 0.96 1.63
N CYS A 246 6.03 -0.01 1.81
CA CYS A 246 6.34 -1.30 2.44
C CYS A 246 7.42 -2.07 1.66
N GLN A 247 7.37 -2.07 0.33
CA GLN A 247 8.40 -2.70 -0.51
C GLN A 247 9.76 -2.04 -0.30
N GLY A 248 9.81 -0.71 -0.24
CA GLY A 248 11.03 0.01 0.09
C GLY A 248 11.56 -0.35 1.48
N TYR A 249 10.69 -0.41 2.48
CA TYR A 249 11.07 -0.74 3.85
C TYR A 249 11.62 -2.16 3.96
N LEU A 250 10.98 -3.13 3.31
CA LEU A 250 11.45 -4.51 3.24
C LEU A 250 12.80 -4.60 2.53
N LEU A 251 12.99 -3.87 1.44
CA LEU A 251 14.28 -3.86 0.72
C LEU A 251 15.40 -3.22 1.53
N GLN A 252 15.10 -2.27 2.42
CA GLN A 252 16.12 -1.64 3.29
C GLN A 252 16.49 -2.44 4.53
N ASN A 253 15.59 -3.32 5.00
CA ASN A 253 15.70 -4.01 6.28
C ASN A 253 15.53 -5.53 6.11
N MET A 254 15.99 -6.08 4.99
CA MET A 254 15.77 -7.47 4.61
C MET A 254 16.62 -8.46 5.40
#